data_AF-A0A2G5W5L1-F1
#
_entry.id   AF-A0A2G5W5L1-F1
#
_cell.length_a   1.000
_cell.length_b   1.000
_cell.length_c   1.000
_cell.angle_alpha   90.00
_cell.angle_beta   90.00
_cell.angle_gamma   90.00
#
_symmetry.space_group_name_H-M   'P 1'
#
loop_
_entity.id
_entity.type
_entity.pdbx_description
1 polymer ?
#
loop_
_entity_poly.entity_id
_entity_poly.type
_entity_poly.pdbx_seq_one_letter_code
_entity_poly.pdbx_strand_id
1 'polypeptide(L)'
;MANLTGTASYVNVLRQLEATDPAHPSTWNPNYQALINNDVFLKALIERLIKDHSHDGTVIGGPKIPLANINVPVGEAGILTGKDLAFHINERNPHGTRAIDTGAATTQELSNHSTGRATLEKMGHVKAPTTPDGKLIFPDIPEVKVDGKTIFLNDVGELSTKNPNADDTSGAPGPLKLIAGDMQAGYFGRVPAAELFTGSELSAAVGISAGTLQHNDTDWLKFAYEGKILFRPMKTIRHSISWDHINAAGCALGTKTVSKNGLNYKVRLMKGANKDPAGAYSSAVNHNSEWNKLMLPIHIEAKNKDWMYPGNVESNVPYWGIDFTDADLLTHNTHGDGSYIWCQEVAEAASSRLSRGGDGVSYSYSGPPSSAHARRGWVPVLELL
;
A
#
# COMPACT_ATOMS: atom_id res chain seq x y z
N MET A 1 -28.64 42.64 -46.01
CA MET A 1 -30.01 42.11 -45.84
C MET A 1 -30.13 40.82 -46.64
N ALA A 2 -30.78 39.81 -46.07
CA ALA A 2 -30.79 38.44 -46.58
C ALA A 2 -31.42 38.33 -47.98
N ASN A 3 -30.86 37.43 -48.80
CA ASN A 3 -31.69 36.39 -49.37
C ASN A 3 -30.98 35.04 -49.15
N LEU A 4 -31.59 34.21 -48.30
CA LEU A 4 -31.13 32.89 -47.88
C LEU A 4 -31.43 31.82 -48.95
N THR A 5 -31.18 32.14 -50.22
CA THR A 5 -31.40 31.23 -51.37
C THR A 5 -30.10 30.81 -52.06
N GLY A 6 -28.93 31.11 -51.48
CA GLY A 6 -27.64 30.57 -51.93
C GLY A 6 -27.04 31.20 -53.18
N THR A 7 -27.56 32.33 -53.68
CA THR A 7 -26.97 33.03 -54.84
C THR A 7 -26.16 34.26 -54.37
N ALA A 8 -24.84 34.24 -54.59
CA ALA A 8 -23.96 35.35 -54.22
C ALA A 8 -24.12 36.54 -55.19
N SER A 9 -24.32 37.76 -54.65
CA SER A 9 -24.25 39.02 -55.40
C SER A 9 -23.13 39.91 -54.84
N TYR A 10 -22.32 40.50 -55.71
CA TYR A 10 -21.23 41.40 -55.32
C TYR A 10 -21.76 42.70 -54.69
N VAL A 11 -21.16 43.11 -53.58
CA VAL A 11 -21.34 44.43 -52.95
C VAL A 11 -19.97 45.03 -52.64
N ASN A 12 -19.80 46.32 -52.93
CA ASN A 12 -18.52 47.04 -52.86
C ASN A 12 -18.09 47.43 -51.42
N VAL A 13 -18.63 46.74 -50.40
CA VAL A 13 -18.28 46.99 -49.00
C VAL A 13 -18.38 45.70 -48.21
N LEU A 14 -17.30 45.34 -47.51
CA LEU A 14 -17.20 44.16 -46.67
C LEU A 14 -17.98 44.38 -45.37
N ARG A 15 -18.96 43.51 -45.06
CA ARG A 15 -19.58 43.45 -43.72
C ARG A 15 -18.57 42.86 -42.73
N GLN A 16 -18.42 43.47 -41.56
CA GLN A 16 -17.72 42.87 -40.41
C GLN A 16 -18.65 41.83 -39.74
N LEU A 17 -18.14 40.61 -39.53
CA LEU A 17 -18.90 39.50 -38.94
C LEU A 17 -19.12 39.71 -37.44
N GLU A 18 -20.31 39.38 -36.94
CA GLU A 18 -20.60 39.41 -35.49
C GLU A 18 -20.53 38.00 -34.89
N ALA A 19 -20.30 37.87 -33.59
CA ALA A 19 -20.07 36.58 -32.92
C ALA A 19 -21.26 35.60 -32.99
N THR A 20 -22.42 36.04 -33.45
CA THR A 20 -23.63 35.25 -33.65
C THR A 20 -23.78 34.73 -35.10
N ASP A 21 -22.94 35.16 -36.04
CA ASP A 21 -22.92 34.63 -37.41
C ASP A 21 -22.26 33.23 -37.45
N PRO A 22 -22.82 32.23 -38.15
CA PRO A 22 -22.27 30.86 -38.19
C PRO A 22 -20.83 30.75 -38.74
N ALA A 23 -20.40 31.75 -39.51
CA ALA A 23 -19.08 31.84 -40.10
C ALA A 23 -18.09 32.70 -39.28
N HIS A 24 -18.44 33.11 -38.07
CA HIS A 24 -17.57 33.93 -37.23
C HIS A 24 -16.37 33.10 -36.71
N PRO A 25 -15.13 33.63 -36.70
CA PRO A 25 -13.91 32.87 -36.39
C PRO A 25 -13.89 32.15 -35.03
N SER A 26 -14.75 32.53 -34.08
CA SER A 26 -14.87 31.89 -32.77
C SER A 26 -15.67 30.57 -32.77
N THR A 27 -16.29 30.17 -33.89
CA THR A 27 -16.86 28.82 -34.08
C THR A 27 -15.93 27.89 -34.88
N TRP A 28 -14.72 28.35 -35.24
CA TRP A 28 -13.72 27.58 -35.99
C TRP A 28 -12.76 26.83 -35.05
N ASN A 29 -12.74 25.50 -35.13
CA ASN A 29 -11.83 24.67 -34.33
C ASN A 29 -10.36 24.90 -34.76
N PRO A 30 -9.44 25.25 -33.85
CA PRO A 30 -8.01 25.46 -34.14
C PRO A 30 -7.34 24.30 -34.92
N ASN A 31 -7.86 23.08 -34.76
CA ASN A 31 -7.38 21.90 -35.48
C ASN A 31 -7.61 22.01 -37.01
N TYR A 32 -8.67 22.69 -37.46
CA TYR A 32 -8.91 22.90 -38.89
C TYR A 32 -7.92 23.90 -39.50
N GLN A 33 -7.50 24.93 -38.76
CA GLN A 33 -6.47 25.85 -39.24
C GLN A 33 -5.12 25.14 -39.39
N ALA A 34 -4.78 24.27 -38.45
CA ALA A 34 -3.58 23.44 -38.54
C ALA A 34 -3.63 22.48 -39.74
N LEU A 35 -4.77 21.84 -40.00
CA LEU A 35 -4.96 20.95 -41.15
C LEU A 35 -4.89 21.71 -42.48
N ILE A 36 -5.51 22.90 -42.58
CA ILE A 36 -5.43 23.75 -43.77
C ILE A 36 -3.99 24.21 -44.02
N ASN A 37 -3.28 24.62 -42.97
CA ASN A 37 -1.87 25.03 -43.08
C ASN A 37 -0.98 23.86 -43.55
N ASN A 38 -1.24 22.65 -43.07
CA ASN A 38 -0.53 21.44 -43.50
C ASN A 38 -0.85 21.07 -44.96
N ASP A 39 -2.10 21.23 -45.39
CA ASP A 39 -2.52 20.95 -46.77
C ASP A 39 -1.87 21.92 -47.77
N VAL A 40 -1.83 23.22 -47.42
CA VAL A 40 -1.12 24.25 -48.21
C VAL A 40 0.38 23.96 -48.28
N PHE A 41 1.00 23.53 -47.17
CA PHE A 41 2.41 23.18 -47.13
C PHE A 41 2.74 21.97 -48.00
N LEU A 42 1.96 20.90 -47.91
CA LEU A 42 2.15 19.68 -48.71
C LEU A 42 1.94 19.95 -50.21
N LYS A 43 0.96 20.78 -50.56
CA LYS A 43 0.71 21.16 -51.95
C LYS A 43 1.86 21.98 -52.54
N ALA A 44 2.41 22.94 -51.78
CA ALA A 44 3.59 23.69 -52.20
C ALA A 44 4.84 22.80 -52.33
N LEU A 45 5.01 21.81 -51.47
CA LEU A 45 6.09 20.83 -51.54
C LEU A 45 5.98 19.96 -52.81
N ILE A 46 4.77 19.48 -53.11
CA ILE A 46 4.48 18.65 -54.29
C ILE A 46 4.66 19.46 -55.58
N GLU A 47 4.18 20.69 -55.64
CA GLU A 47 4.38 21.57 -56.80
C GLU A 47 5.87 21.87 -57.04
N ARG A 48 6.67 21.98 -55.99
CA ARG A 48 8.11 22.17 -56.08
C ARG A 48 8.85 20.91 -56.53
N LEU A 49 8.47 19.74 -56.00
CA LEU A 49 8.95 18.43 -56.45
C LEU A 49 8.58 18.17 -57.92
N ILE A 50 7.36 18.51 -58.36
CA ILE A 50 6.95 18.34 -59.77
C ILE A 50 7.72 19.31 -60.67
N LYS A 51 7.97 20.55 -60.22
CA LYS A 51 8.75 21.54 -60.98
C LYS A 51 10.23 21.18 -61.11
N ASP A 52 10.80 20.51 -60.11
CA ASP A 52 12.19 20.06 -60.13
C ASP A 52 12.39 18.69 -60.83
N HIS A 53 11.30 18.05 -61.29
CA HIS A 53 11.32 16.79 -62.06
C HIS A 53 10.91 16.95 -63.54
N SER A 54 10.71 18.18 -64.04
CA SER A 54 10.62 18.41 -65.50
C SER A 54 12.02 18.37 -66.11
N HIS A 55 12.47 17.18 -66.50
CA HIS A 55 13.58 17.02 -67.45
C HIS A 55 13.05 17.35 -68.85
N ASP A 56 13.64 18.34 -69.53
CA ASP A 56 13.42 18.55 -70.98
C ASP A 56 14.18 17.52 -71.85
N GLY A 57 14.79 16.52 -71.21
CA GLY A 57 15.43 15.39 -71.87
C GLY A 57 16.79 15.69 -72.49
N THR A 58 17.41 16.85 -72.25
CA THR A 58 18.60 17.24 -73.03
C THR A 58 19.96 17.26 -72.31
N VAL A 59 20.06 16.97 -71.00
CA VAL A 59 21.35 17.13 -70.30
C VAL A 59 21.82 15.86 -69.58
N ILE A 60 22.84 15.22 -70.15
CA ILE A 60 23.59 14.10 -69.53
C ILE A 60 24.55 14.70 -68.48
N GLY A 61 24.14 14.62 -67.22
CA GLY A 61 24.91 15.12 -66.09
C GLY A 61 23.96 15.55 -64.98
N GLY A 62 23.53 14.60 -64.15
CA GLY A 62 22.52 14.84 -63.13
C GLY A 62 22.86 16.02 -62.20
N PRO A 63 21.86 16.80 -61.77
CA PRO A 63 22.08 17.95 -60.90
C PRO A 63 22.69 17.50 -59.57
N LYS A 64 23.86 18.04 -59.25
CA LYS A 64 24.41 17.97 -57.89
C LYS A 64 23.49 18.78 -56.97
N ILE A 65 22.90 18.12 -55.98
CA ILE A 65 22.14 18.77 -54.91
C ILE A 65 23.09 19.77 -54.21
N PRO A 66 22.83 21.09 -54.21
CA PRO A 66 23.48 21.98 -53.27
C PRO A 66 22.88 21.68 -51.90
N LEU A 67 23.68 21.31 -50.90
CA LEU A 67 23.21 21.26 -49.52
C LEU A 67 22.62 22.63 -49.17
N ALA A 68 21.29 22.71 -49.13
CA ALA A 68 20.61 23.91 -48.69
C ALA A 68 20.92 24.10 -47.21
N ASN A 69 21.49 25.25 -46.87
CA ASN A 69 21.70 25.76 -45.52
C ASN A 69 20.40 25.70 -44.69
N ILE A 70 20.09 24.55 -44.11
CA ILE A 70 18.95 24.36 -43.20
C ILE A 70 19.54 24.13 -41.81
N ASN A 71 19.37 25.13 -40.94
CA ASN A 71 19.60 24.96 -39.51
C ASN A 71 18.39 24.26 -38.91
N VAL A 72 18.61 23.06 -38.35
CA VAL A 72 17.60 22.32 -37.60
C VAL A 72 17.49 22.92 -36.19
N PRO A 73 16.29 23.21 -35.65
CA PRO A 73 16.14 23.66 -34.27
C PRO A 73 16.64 22.57 -33.30
N VAL A 74 17.43 22.97 -32.30
CA VAL A 74 17.94 22.05 -31.28
C VAL A 74 16.76 21.54 -30.44
N GLY A 75 16.42 20.26 -30.61
CA GLY A 75 15.37 19.59 -29.82
C GLY A 75 14.58 18.50 -30.54
N GLU A 76 14.61 18.42 -31.88
CA GLU A 76 13.82 17.43 -32.64
C GLU A 76 14.66 16.48 -33.53
N ALA A 77 15.92 16.24 -33.16
CA ALA A 77 16.71 15.17 -33.76
C ALA A 77 16.41 13.83 -33.07
N GLY A 78 15.29 13.19 -33.43
CA GLY A 78 15.08 11.78 -33.15
C GLY A 78 16.07 10.93 -33.96
N ILE A 79 16.84 10.06 -33.30
CA ILE A 79 17.75 9.13 -33.97
C ILE A 79 16.90 8.15 -34.78
N LEU A 80 17.01 8.19 -36.11
CA LEU A 80 16.44 7.19 -37.02
C LEU A 80 16.91 5.80 -36.57
N THR A 81 15.96 4.91 -36.25
CA THR A 81 16.34 3.56 -35.80
C THR A 81 16.81 2.74 -37.01
N GLY A 82 17.65 1.73 -36.78
CA GLY A 82 18.14 0.85 -37.86
C GLY A 82 17.02 0.13 -38.62
N LYS A 83 15.83 0.01 -38.01
CA LYS A 83 14.61 -0.50 -38.67
C LYS A 83 14.05 0.48 -39.69
N ASP A 84 14.02 1.77 -39.37
CA ASP A 84 13.51 2.81 -40.26
C ASP A 84 14.44 3.00 -41.46
N LEU A 85 15.76 2.90 -41.23
CA LEU A 85 16.75 2.95 -42.31
C LEU A 85 16.70 1.68 -43.19
N ALA A 86 16.51 0.49 -42.61
CA ALA A 86 16.38 -0.76 -43.36
C ALA A 86 15.08 -0.85 -44.17
N PHE A 87 13.99 -0.27 -43.65
CA PHE A 87 12.74 -0.13 -44.39
C PHE A 87 12.93 0.81 -45.59
N HIS A 88 13.58 1.96 -45.37
CA HIS A 88 13.82 2.95 -46.42
C HIS A 88 14.80 2.49 -47.52
N ILE A 89 15.79 1.66 -47.17
CA ILE A 89 16.75 1.09 -48.14
C ILE A 89 16.09 0.01 -49.01
N ASN A 90 15.17 -0.80 -48.44
CA ASN A 90 14.50 -1.87 -49.18
C ASN A 90 13.34 -1.40 -50.06
N GLU A 91 12.73 -0.24 -49.78
CA GLU A 91 11.72 0.35 -50.68
C GLU A 91 12.32 0.93 -51.98
N ARG A 92 13.63 1.18 -52.04
CA ARG A 92 14.30 1.78 -53.22
C ARG A 92 15.22 0.85 -54.01
N ASN A 93 15.27 -0.45 -53.69
CA ASN A 93 16.11 -1.43 -54.40
C ASN A 93 15.26 -2.62 -54.92
N PRO A 94 15.14 -2.86 -56.24
CA PRO A 94 14.30 -3.95 -56.77
C PRO A 94 14.79 -5.37 -56.44
N HIS A 95 16.00 -5.51 -55.89
CA HIS A 95 16.62 -6.82 -55.66
C HIS A 95 17.04 -7.10 -54.21
N GLY A 96 16.57 -6.30 -53.22
CA GLY A 96 16.64 -6.57 -51.78
C GLY A 96 17.95 -7.14 -51.21
N THR A 97 18.72 -6.35 -50.45
CA THR A 97 19.93 -6.85 -49.79
C THR A 97 19.56 -7.53 -48.46
N ARG A 98 19.99 -8.78 -48.26
CA ARG A 98 19.70 -9.53 -47.02
C ARG A 98 20.52 -8.95 -45.86
N ALA A 99 19.92 -8.87 -44.67
CA ALA A 99 20.57 -8.37 -43.45
C ALA A 99 21.84 -9.14 -43.02
N ILE A 100 22.14 -10.28 -43.64
CA ILE A 100 23.36 -11.06 -43.38
C ILE A 100 24.58 -10.47 -44.09
N ASP A 101 24.39 -9.71 -45.16
CA ASP A 101 25.47 -9.19 -46.01
C ASP A 101 26.02 -7.85 -45.49
N THR A 102 25.41 -7.27 -44.46
CA THR A 102 25.85 -6.02 -43.81
C THR A 102 26.64 -6.24 -42.52
N GLY A 103 27.07 -7.48 -42.24
CA GLY A 103 27.96 -7.78 -41.11
C GLY A 103 27.30 -7.71 -39.73
N ALA A 104 25.99 -7.92 -39.63
CA ALA A 104 25.29 -7.95 -38.34
C ALA A 104 25.50 -9.32 -37.65
N ALA A 105 26.16 -9.28 -36.49
CA ALA A 105 26.33 -10.40 -35.56
C ALA A 105 25.00 -11.14 -35.33
N THR A 106 25.02 -12.46 -35.45
CA THR A 106 23.80 -13.28 -35.32
C THR A 106 23.27 -13.22 -33.89
N THR A 107 21.95 -13.39 -33.72
CA THR A 107 21.23 -13.29 -32.44
C THR A 107 21.79 -14.19 -31.33
N GLN A 108 22.58 -15.21 -31.68
CA GLN A 108 23.30 -16.08 -30.76
C GLN A 108 24.42 -15.36 -29.99
N GLU A 109 25.11 -14.39 -30.61
CA GLU A 109 26.24 -13.66 -30.01
C GLU A 109 25.76 -12.61 -28.98
N LEU A 110 24.54 -12.07 -29.16
CA LEU A 110 23.90 -11.16 -28.21
C LEU A 110 23.45 -11.87 -26.91
N SER A 111 23.09 -13.16 -26.99
CA SER A 111 22.70 -13.97 -25.83
C SER A 111 23.91 -14.30 -24.93
N ASN A 112 25.07 -14.50 -25.53
CA ASN A 112 26.30 -14.80 -24.78
C ASN A 112 26.91 -13.55 -24.11
N HIS A 113 26.54 -12.35 -24.57
CA HIS A 113 27.03 -11.09 -23.99
C HIS A 113 26.12 -10.52 -22.88
N SER A 114 24.86 -10.97 -22.79
CA SER A 114 23.88 -10.52 -21.78
C SER A 114 23.88 -11.34 -20.49
N THR A 115 24.54 -12.51 -20.47
CA THR A 115 24.63 -13.37 -19.30
C THR A 115 25.77 -13.03 -18.35
N GLY A 116 26.64 -12.07 -18.69
CA GLY A 116 27.90 -11.84 -17.95
C GLY A 116 28.04 -10.52 -17.18
N ARG A 117 27.37 -9.42 -17.56
CA ARG A 117 27.60 -8.09 -16.94
C ARG A 117 26.39 -7.18 -17.09
N ALA A 118 25.57 -7.09 -16.05
CA ALA A 118 24.67 -5.96 -15.88
C ALA A 118 25.46 -4.76 -15.34
N THR A 119 26.07 -3.98 -16.24
CA THR A 119 26.57 -2.63 -15.92
C THR A 119 25.62 -1.58 -16.50
N LEU A 120 25.16 -0.72 -15.59
CA LEU A 120 24.22 0.40 -15.75
C LEU A 120 24.78 1.52 -16.67
N GLU A 121 25.00 1.26 -17.96
CA GLU A 121 25.43 2.31 -18.90
C GLU A 121 24.63 2.27 -20.19
N LYS A 122 23.37 2.74 -20.11
CA LYS A 122 22.62 3.49 -21.13
C LYS A 122 21.13 3.41 -20.83
N MET A 123 20.65 4.26 -19.93
CA MET A 123 19.24 4.64 -19.95
C MET A 123 19.13 5.97 -20.69
N GLY A 124 18.65 5.91 -21.94
CA GLY A 124 18.06 7.08 -22.57
C GLY A 124 16.87 7.58 -21.74
N HIS A 125 16.53 8.86 -21.84
CA HIS A 125 15.44 9.48 -21.08
C HIS A 125 14.14 8.66 -21.17
N VAL A 126 13.83 7.92 -20.11
CA VAL A 126 12.53 7.26 -19.96
C VAL A 126 11.57 8.33 -19.44
N LYS A 127 10.70 8.85 -20.31
CA LYS A 127 9.60 9.72 -19.91
C LYS A 127 8.54 8.84 -19.26
N ALA A 128 8.55 8.73 -17.93
CA ALA A 128 7.52 7.98 -17.22
C ALA A 128 6.17 8.72 -17.39
N PRO A 129 5.05 8.01 -17.63
CA PRO A 129 3.74 8.66 -17.70
C PRO A 129 3.47 9.39 -16.38
N THR A 130 2.93 10.60 -16.42
CA THR A 130 2.61 11.37 -15.21
C THR A 130 1.10 11.43 -14.99
N THR A 131 0.65 11.44 -13.74
CA THR A 131 -0.72 11.81 -13.39
C THR A 131 -0.98 13.30 -13.67
N PRO A 132 -2.24 13.78 -13.72
CA PRO A 132 -2.56 15.20 -13.96
C PRO A 132 -1.95 16.18 -12.94
N ASP A 133 -1.58 15.70 -11.76
CA ASP A 133 -0.86 16.40 -10.69
C ASP A 133 0.68 16.26 -10.78
N GLY A 134 1.21 15.69 -11.87
CA GLY A 134 2.65 15.64 -12.14
C GLY A 134 3.42 14.51 -11.46
N LYS A 135 2.75 13.53 -10.84
CA LYS A 135 3.44 12.37 -10.24
C LYS A 135 3.80 11.36 -11.30
N LEU A 136 5.05 10.90 -11.30
CA LEU A 136 5.53 9.84 -12.17
C LEU A 136 4.83 8.51 -11.83
N ILE A 137 4.21 7.90 -12.83
CA ILE A 137 3.66 6.55 -12.81
C ILE A 137 4.81 5.63 -13.21
N PHE A 138 5.42 5.00 -12.21
CA PHE A 138 6.34 3.90 -12.45
C PHE A 138 5.50 2.63 -12.70
N PRO A 139 5.60 1.96 -13.87
CA PRO A 139 5.06 0.62 -14.01
C PRO A 139 5.74 -0.28 -12.98
N ASP A 140 5.02 -1.24 -12.39
CA ASP A 140 5.47 -2.14 -11.31
C ASP A 140 6.95 -2.54 -11.47
N ILE A 141 7.84 -1.76 -10.84
CA ILE A 141 9.26 -2.06 -10.86
C ILE A 141 9.43 -3.22 -9.87
N PRO A 142 10.04 -4.34 -10.28
CA PRO A 142 10.37 -5.39 -9.34
C PRO A 142 11.20 -4.79 -8.20
N GLU A 143 10.76 -5.07 -6.98
CA GLU A 143 11.31 -4.57 -5.72
C GLU A 143 12.85 -4.57 -5.71
N VAL A 144 13.47 -3.38 -5.62
CA VAL A 144 14.93 -3.27 -5.57
C VAL A 144 15.40 -3.73 -4.20
N LYS A 145 16.15 -4.85 -4.15
CA LYS A 145 16.71 -5.41 -2.91
C LYS A 145 18.21 -5.25 -2.86
N VAL A 146 18.73 -4.84 -1.70
CA VAL A 146 20.15 -4.90 -1.35
C VAL A 146 20.27 -5.74 -0.08
N ASP A 147 21.11 -6.77 -0.12
CA ASP A 147 21.27 -7.76 0.96
C ASP A 147 19.93 -8.40 1.41
N GLY A 148 19.02 -8.63 0.46
CA GLY A 148 17.70 -9.19 0.72
C GLY A 148 16.68 -8.21 1.31
N LYS A 149 17.06 -6.95 1.56
CA LYS A 149 16.18 -5.89 2.06
C LYS A 149 15.73 -4.96 0.93
N THR A 150 14.44 -4.67 0.91
CA THR A 150 13.84 -3.70 -0.02
C THR A 150 14.35 -2.29 0.26
N ILE A 151 14.69 -1.57 -0.82
CA ILE A 151 15.05 -0.16 -0.76
C ILE A 151 13.88 0.70 -1.25
N PHE A 152 13.59 1.75 -0.50
CA PHE A 152 12.58 2.76 -0.75
C PHE A 152 13.23 4.14 -0.91
N LEU A 153 12.54 5.07 -1.57
CA LEU A 153 12.90 6.48 -1.56
C LEU A 153 12.10 7.17 -0.44
N ASN A 154 12.77 7.81 0.52
CA ASN A 154 12.09 8.56 1.57
C ASN A 154 11.54 9.91 1.04
N ASP A 155 10.84 10.65 1.90
CA ASP A 155 10.19 11.93 1.54
C ASP A 155 11.17 13.04 1.11
N VAL A 156 12.47 12.86 1.37
CA VAL A 156 13.55 13.77 0.94
C VAL A 156 14.36 13.22 -0.24
N GLY A 157 13.94 12.10 -0.83
CA GLY A 157 14.56 11.51 -2.02
C GLY A 157 15.79 10.64 -1.77
N GLU A 158 16.07 10.25 -0.53
CA GLU A 158 17.17 9.36 -0.16
C GLU A 158 16.75 7.88 -0.20
N LEU A 159 17.70 7.01 -0.56
CA LEU A 159 17.51 5.56 -0.48
C LEU A 159 17.51 5.11 0.99
N SER A 160 16.48 4.37 1.38
CA SER A 160 16.24 3.90 2.74
C SER A 160 15.78 2.46 2.71
N THR A 161 16.24 1.63 3.65
CA THR A 161 15.65 0.30 3.88
C THR A 161 14.37 0.36 4.72
N LYS A 162 14.04 1.54 5.27
CA LYS A 162 12.78 1.78 5.99
C LYS A 162 11.73 2.21 4.97
N ASN A 163 10.63 1.48 4.93
CA ASN A 163 9.51 1.80 4.08
C ASN A 163 8.89 3.14 4.54
N PRO A 164 8.93 4.20 3.72
CA PRO A 164 8.37 5.51 4.07
C PRO A 164 6.85 5.48 4.20
N ASN A 165 6.20 4.43 3.68
CA ASN A 165 4.76 4.23 3.75
C ASN A 165 4.36 3.18 4.80
N ALA A 166 5.27 2.78 5.70
CA ALA A 166 4.96 1.87 6.80
C ALA A 166 4.59 2.64 8.07
N ASP A 167 3.53 2.20 8.73
CA ASP A 167 3.12 2.72 10.03
C ASP A 167 4.00 2.12 11.14
N ASP A 168 4.43 0.86 10.99
CA ASP A 168 5.44 0.23 11.85
C ASP A 168 6.81 0.23 11.16
N THR A 169 7.74 1.02 11.73
CA THR A 169 9.14 1.10 11.27
C THR A 169 10.13 0.43 12.24
N SER A 170 9.63 -0.27 13.26
CA SER A 170 10.44 -0.88 14.33
C SER A 170 11.18 -2.15 13.91
N GLY A 171 10.73 -2.80 12.83
CA GLY A 171 11.22 -4.12 12.43
C GLY A 171 10.58 -5.28 13.19
N ALA A 172 9.54 -5.02 13.99
CA ALA A 172 8.77 -6.07 14.64
C ALA A 172 8.01 -6.94 13.62
N PRO A 173 7.79 -8.24 13.92
CA PRO A 173 7.22 -9.18 12.97
C PRO A 173 5.78 -8.80 12.55
N GLY A 174 5.32 -9.40 11.45
CA GLY A 174 3.99 -9.15 10.89
C GLY A 174 3.86 -7.93 9.98
N PRO A 175 2.62 -7.56 9.59
CA PRO A 175 2.36 -6.47 8.66
C PRO A 175 2.93 -5.12 9.13
N LEU A 176 3.42 -4.32 8.17
CA LEU A 176 4.03 -3.01 8.43
C LEU A 176 3.04 -1.84 8.31
N LYS A 177 1.86 -2.09 7.75
CA LYS A 177 0.81 -1.07 7.57
C LYS A 177 -0.43 -1.44 8.37
N LEU A 178 -1.08 -0.41 8.92
CA LEU A 178 -2.39 -0.53 9.50
C LEU A 178 -3.41 -0.88 8.41
N ILE A 179 -4.25 -1.87 8.69
CA ILE A 179 -5.39 -2.22 7.83
C ILE A 179 -6.69 -1.58 8.34
N ALA A 180 -6.70 -1.13 9.60
CA ALA A 180 -7.79 -0.36 10.19
C ALA A 180 -7.32 0.49 11.38
N GLY A 181 -8.03 1.58 11.66
CA GLY A 181 -7.70 2.52 12.72
C GLY A 181 -6.46 3.37 12.39
N ASP A 182 -5.79 3.84 13.44
CA ASP A 182 -4.57 4.66 13.35
C ASP A 182 -3.54 4.22 14.41
N MET A 183 -2.43 4.95 14.54
CA MET A 183 -1.41 4.63 15.53
C MET A 183 -1.85 4.84 16.99
N GLN A 184 -2.96 5.52 17.25
CA GLN A 184 -3.52 5.71 18.58
C GLN A 184 -4.41 4.54 18.99
N ALA A 185 -5.16 3.98 18.04
CA ALA A 185 -5.88 2.72 18.17
C ALA A 185 -6.09 2.10 16.79
N GLY A 186 -5.36 1.03 16.48
CA GLY A 186 -5.38 0.43 15.16
C GLY A 186 -4.95 -1.03 15.12
N TYR A 187 -5.18 -1.67 14.00
CA TYR A 187 -4.89 -3.08 13.75
C TYR A 187 -4.07 -3.25 12.48
N PHE A 188 -2.97 -3.98 12.60
CA PHE A 188 -2.07 -4.30 11.47
C PHE A 188 -2.45 -5.63 10.81
N GLY A 189 -2.93 -6.60 11.58
CA GLY A 189 -3.19 -7.96 11.10
C GLY A 189 -2.67 -9.04 12.04
N ARG A 190 -2.55 -10.25 11.49
CA ARG A 190 -2.06 -11.43 12.21
C ARG A 190 -0.56 -11.61 12.02
N VAL A 191 0.07 -12.24 13.00
CA VAL A 191 1.49 -12.63 13.02
C VAL A 191 1.57 -14.08 13.46
N PRO A 192 2.16 -14.98 12.66
CA PRO A 192 2.33 -16.38 13.06
C PRO A 192 3.14 -16.50 14.36
N ALA A 193 2.77 -17.45 15.22
CA ALA A 193 3.49 -17.72 16.47
C ALA A 193 5.00 -17.96 16.26
N ALA A 194 5.36 -18.59 15.14
CA ALA A 194 6.76 -18.86 14.77
C ALA A 194 7.60 -17.59 14.57
N GLU A 195 6.99 -16.48 14.12
CA GLU A 195 7.69 -15.20 13.92
C GLU A 195 7.83 -14.39 15.21
N LEU A 196 7.00 -14.67 16.22
CA LEU A 196 6.98 -13.95 17.49
C LEU A 196 7.26 -14.89 18.68
N PHE A 197 6.26 -15.54 19.26
CA PHE A 197 6.45 -16.59 20.27
C PHE A 197 5.36 -17.64 20.18
N THR A 198 5.72 -18.92 20.28
CA THR A 198 4.75 -19.95 20.67
C THR A 198 4.41 -19.81 22.15
N GLY A 199 3.26 -20.38 22.55
CA GLY A 199 2.81 -20.35 23.94
C GLY A 199 3.82 -20.97 24.92
N SER A 200 4.45 -22.08 24.53
CA SER A 200 5.48 -22.77 25.32
C SER A 200 6.77 -21.95 25.42
N GLU A 201 7.25 -21.37 24.31
CA GLU A 201 8.43 -20.49 24.32
C GLU A 201 8.21 -19.30 25.26
N LEU A 202 7.07 -18.59 25.14
CA LEU A 202 6.78 -17.45 25.99
C LEU A 202 6.65 -17.86 27.46
N SER A 203 5.90 -18.94 27.74
CA SER A 203 5.73 -19.48 29.09
C SER A 203 7.08 -19.78 29.76
N ALA A 204 7.99 -20.42 29.04
CA ALA A 204 9.33 -20.72 29.52
C ALA A 204 10.15 -19.44 29.74
N ALA A 205 10.13 -18.49 28.79
CA ALA A 205 10.85 -17.23 28.89
C ALA A 205 10.43 -16.39 30.10
N VAL A 206 9.14 -16.43 30.46
CA VAL A 206 8.63 -15.69 31.62
C VAL A 206 8.62 -16.48 32.92
N GLY A 207 8.87 -17.80 32.88
CA GLY A 207 8.86 -18.66 34.06
C GLY A 207 7.46 -19.05 34.56
N ILE A 208 6.45 -19.05 33.68
CA ILE A 208 5.09 -19.51 34.01
C ILE A 208 4.94 -20.99 33.62
N SER A 209 4.83 -21.85 34.64
CA SER A 209 4.44 -23.26 34.49
C SER A 209 3.03 -23.55 34.99
N ALA A 210 2.43 -22.64 35.77
CA ALA A 210 1.09 -22.78 36.33
C ALA A 210 0.02 -22.89 35.23
N GLY A 211 -1.07 -23.60 35.56
CA GLY A 211 -2.16 -23.87 34.63
C GLY A 211 -1.78 -24.82 33.49
N THR A 212 -2.73 -25.03 32.59
CA THR A 212 -2.59 -25.93 31.45
C THR A 212 -2.32 -25.12 30.19
N LEU A 213 -1.24 -25.46 29.47
CA LEU A 213 -0.91 -24.88 28.17
C LEU A 213 -1.91 -25.35 27.11
N GLN A 214 -2.39 -24.41 26.29
CA GLN A 214 -3.23 -24.69 25.12
C GLN A 214 -2.90 -23.69 24.01
N HIS A 215 -3.40 -23.97 22.79
CA HIS A 215 -3.25 -23.09 21.64
C HIS A 215 -1.80 -22.62 21.39
N ASN A 216 -0.83 -23.53 21.54
CA ASN A 216 0.61 -23.23 21.51
C ASN A 216 1.03 -22.42 20.28
N ASP A 217 0.44 -22.71 19.13
CA ASP A 217 0.81 -22.13 17.84
C ASP A 217 -0.24 -21.12 17.34
N THR A 218 -1.08 -20.57 18.23
CA THR A 218 -2.06 -19.55 17.84
C THR A 218 -1.38 -18.32 17.25
N ASP A 219 -1.94 -17.77 16.19
CA ASP A 219 -1.52 -16.48 15.66
C ASP A 219 -1.65 -15.38 16.73
N TRP A 220 -0.81 -14.37 16.59
CA TRP A 220 -0.84 -13.14 17.34
C TRP A 220 -1.51 -12.04 16.53
N LEU A 221 -2.28 -11.20 17.21
CA LEU A 221 -2.87 -9.98 16.69
C LEU A 221 -1.89 -8.84 16.95
N LYS A 222 -1.53 -8.11 15.90
CA LYS A 222 -0.66 -6.92 15.98
C LYS A 222 -1.51 -5.66 15.96
N PHE A 223 -1.34 -4.82 16.97
CA PHE A 223 -2.09 -3.58 17.16
C PHE A 223 -1.15 -2.38 17.26
N ALA A 224 -1.69 -1.21 16.93
CA ALA A 224 -1.18 0.06 17.41
C ALA A 224 -2.03 0.55 18.58
N TYR A 225 -1.39 1.06 19.62
CA TYR A 225 -2.07 1.66 20.76
C TYR A 225 -1.20 2.74 21.39
N GLU A 226 -1.72 3.97 21.47
CA GLU A 226 -1.01 5.13 22.03
C GLU A 226 0.41 5.30 21.44
N GLY A 227 0.54 5.11 20.12
CA GLY A 227 1.81 5.21 19.38
C GLY A 227 2.74 4.00 19.53
N LYS A 228 2.31 2.94 20.22
CA LYS A 228 3.12 1.72 20.46
C LYS A 228 2.62 0.53 19.66
N ILE A 229 3.53 -0.39 19.38
CA ILE A 229 3.21 -1.69 18.77
C ILE A 229 2.95 -2.71 19.88
N LEU A 230 1.78 -3.34 19.82
CA LEU A 230 1.35 -4.38 20.75
C LEU A 230 1.06 -5.68 20.01
N PHE A 231 1.32 -6.81 20.68
CA PHE A 231 0.90 -8.12 20.22
C PHE A 231 0.09 -8.84 21.28
N ARG A 232 -1.04 -9.45 20.90
CA ARG A 232 -1.87 -10.30 21.78
C ARG A 232 -2.14 -11.62 21.06
N PRO A 233 -2.00 -12.80 21.68
CA PRO A 233 -2.35 -14.04 21.00
C PRO A 233 -3.87 -14.03 20.72
N MET A 234 -4.31 -14.62 19.62
CA MET A 234 -5.74 -14.67 19.29
C MET A 234 -6.52 -15.40 20.38
N LYS A 235 -5.97 -16.52 20.87
CA LYS A 235 -6.55 -17.38 21.89
C LYS A 235 -5.69 -17.45 23.15
N THR A 236 -6.31 -17.91 24.23
CA THR A 236 -5.66 -18.12 25.53
C THR A 236 -4.49 -19.10 25.43
N ILE A 237 -3.32 -18.71 25.95
CA ILE A 237 -2.12 -19.55 25.95
C ILE A 237 -2.16 -20.55 27.13
N ARG A 238 -2.62 -20.11 28.30
CA ARG A 238 -2.79 -21.01 29.47
C ARG A 238 -4.12 -20.76 30.15
N HIS A 239 -4.77 -21.83 30.57
CA HIS A 239 -5.96 -21.76 31.42
C HIS A 239 -5.72 -22.41 32.78
N SER A 240 -6.70 -22.36 33.69
CA SER A 240 -6.53 -22.81 35.08
C SER A 240 -5.38 -22.08 35.77
N ILE A 241 -5.24 -20.79 35.50
CA ILE A 241 -4.17 -19.93 36.00
C ILE A 241 -4.77 -18.69 36.68
N SER A 242 -4.20 -18.32 37.83
CA SER A 242 -4.66 -17.20 38.63
C SER A 242 -3.91 -15.92 38.27
N TRP A 243 -4.51 -14.79 38.59
CA TRP A 243 -3.84 -13.50 38.47
C TRP A 243 -2.56 -13.46 39.32
N ASP A 244 -2.60 -14.05 40.52
CA ASP A 244 -1.43 -14.14 41.41
C ASP A 244 -0.27 -14.91 40.79
N HIS A 245 -0.53 -16.03 40.10
CA HIS A 245 0.51 -16.77 39.37
C HIS A 245 1.15 -15.92 38.27
N ILE A 246 0.33 -15.17 37.52
CA ILE A 246 0.80 -14.30 36.42
C ILE A 246 1.60 -13.12 37.00
N ASN A 247 1.13 -12.54 38.10
CA ASN A 247 1.79 -11.42 38.77
C ASN A 247 3.10 -11.82 39.43
N ALA A 248 3.19 -13.00 40.03
CA ALA A 248 4.43 -13.54 40.60
C ALA A 248 5.53 -13.71 39.55
N ALA A 249 5.17 -13.99 38.29
CA ALA A 249 6.11 -14.01 37.16
C ALA A 249 6.45 -12.61 36.60
N GLY A 250 5.85 -11.55 37.15
CA GLY A 250 6.01 -10.17 36.68
C GLY A 250 5.22 -9.84 35.41
N CYS A 251 4.31 -10.72 34.99
CA CYS A 251 3.58 -10.62 33.73
C CYS A 251 2.20 -9.96 33.85
N ALA A 252 1.74 -9.62 35.06
CA ALA A 252 0.44 -8.95 35.21
C ALA A 252 0.54 -7.47 34.82
N LEU A 253 1.43 -6.74 35.50
CA LEU A 253 1.63 -5.30 35.32
C LEU A 253 2.81 -4.95 34.38
N GLY A 254 3.54 -5.99 33.93
CA GLY A 254 4.67 -5.91 33.01
C GLY A 254 5.95 -5.37 33.62
N THR A 255 6.34 -5.95 34.76
CA THR A 255 7.70 -5.83 35.27
C THR A 255 8.65 -6.84 34.60
N LYS A 256 8.11 -7.84 33.90
CA LYS A 256 8.86 -8.83 33.13
C LYS A 256 9.05 -8.39 31.67
N THR A 257 10.27 -8.56 31.17
CA THR A 257 10.61 -8.39 29.75
C THR A 257 11.12 -9.70 29.16
N VAL A 258 10.95 -9.85 27.85
CA VAL A 258 11.48 -10.95 27.04
C VAL A 258 12.06 -10.40 25.74
N SER A 259 13.01 -11.13 25.15
CA SER A 259 13.67 -10.72 23.91
C SER A 259 13.49 -11.79 22.84
N LYS A 260 13.25 -11.37 21.59
CA LYS A 260 13.25 -12.25 20.42
C LYS A 260 13.69 -11.44 19.21
N ASN A 261 14.57 -12.03 18.38
CA ASN A 261 15.09 -11.41 17.16
C ASN A 261 15.69 -10.00 17.37
N GLY A 262 16.35 -9.77 18.52
CA GLY A 262 16.98 -8.49 18.85
C GLY A 262 16.01 -7.40 19.34
N LEU A 263 14.71 -7.69 19.44
CA LEU A 263 13.70 -6.79 19.99
C LEU A 263 13.32 -7.19 21.41
N ASN A 264 12.95 -6.20 22.23
CA ASN A 264 12.54 -6.38 23.61
C ASN A 264 11.06 -6.08 23.77
N TYR A 265 10.39 -6.90 24.56
CA TYR A 265 8.97 -6.81 24.81
C TYR A 265 8.69 -6.81 26.30
N LYS A 266 7.88 -5.87 26.76
CA LYS A 266 7.22 -5.93 28.07
C LYS A 266 6.06 -6.92 27.99
N VAL A 267 6.02 -7.89 28.91
CA VAL A 267 4.92 -8.88 29.00
C VAL A 267 3.93 -8.44 30.06
N ARG A 268 2.71 -8.08 29.68
CA ARG A 268 1.66 -7.61 30.61
C ARG A 268 0.32 -8.24 30.31
N LEU A 269 -0.67 -8.06 31.17
CA LEU A 269 -2.07 -8.28 30.80
C LEU A 269 -2.61 -7.08 30.00
N MET A 270 -3.68 -7.28 29.23
CA MET A 270 -4.40 -6.17 28.59
C MET A 270 -5.16 -5.36 29.64
N LYS A 271 -5.26 -4.04 29.47
CA LYS A 271 -6.08 -3.17 30.32
C LYS A 271 -7.57 -3.32 29.95
N GLY A 272 -8.39 -3.76 30.89
CA GLY A 272 -9.81 -4.02 30.68
C GLY A 272 -10.73 -2.88 31.15
N ALA A 273 -10.18 -1.88 31.83
CA ALA A 273 -10.89 -0.70 32.33
C ALA A 273 -10.17 0.61 31.96
N ASN A 274 -10.84 1.73 32.19
CA ASN A 274 -10.30 3.06 31.88
C ASN A 274 -9.40 3.66 32.95
N LYS A 275 -9.32 3.03 34.13
CA LYS A 275 -8.47 3.45 35.24
C LYS A 275 -8.20 2.26 36.15
N ASP A 276 -7.17 2.39 36.98
CA ASP A 276 -6.80 1.43 38.02
C ASP A 276 -6.64 2.19 39.36
N PRO A 277 -7.33 1.81 40.45
CA PRO A 277 -8.42 0.84 40.51
C PRO A 277 -9.64 1.27 39.68
N ALA A 278 -10.29 0.30 39.03
CA ALA A 278 -11.51 0.54 38.24
C ALA A 278 -12.68 0.99 39.12
N GLY A 279 -12.78 0.46 40.34
CA GLY A 279 -13.85 0.74 41.31
C GLY A 279 -15.16 -0.02 41.05
N ALA A 280 -15.24 -0.72 39.92
CA ALA A 280 -16.30 -1.67 39.56
C ALA A 280 -15.77 -2.63 38.48
N TYR A 281 -16.58 -3.59 38.06
CA TYR A 281 -16.21 -4.54 36.99
C TYR A 281 -17.10 -4.44 35.75
N SER A 282 -18.14 -3.63 35.76
CA SER A 282 -19.08 -3.50 34.64
C SER A 282 -19.52 -2.05 34.45
N SER A 283 -20.19 -1.79 33.33
CA SER A 283 -20.70 -0.49 32.92
C SER A 283 -19.58 0.45 32.46
N ALA A 284 -19.73 1.77 32.70
CA ALA A 284 -18.85 2.81 32.15
C ALA A 284 -17.37 2.72 32.56
N VAL A 285 -17.01 1.92 33.57
CA VAL A 285 -15.60 1.66 33.93
C VAL A 285 -14.85 0.92 32.83
N ASN A 286 -15.56 0.16 31.98
CA ASN A 286 -14.96 -0.56 30.85
C ASN A 286 -14.78 0.31 29.61
N HIS A 287 -15.49 1.45 29.52
CA HIS A 287 -15.50 2.30 28.34
C HIS A 287 -14.13 2.90 28.06
N ASN A 288 -13.74 3.02 26.79
CA ASN A 288 -12.44 3.58 26.38
C ASN A 288 -11.19 2.84 26.92
N SER A 289 -11.36 1.64 27.48
CA SER A 289 -10.25 0.76 27.86
C SER A 289 -9.42 0.31 26.65
N GLU A 290 -8.19 -0.18 26.88
CA GLU A 290 -7.38 -0.83 25.84
C GLU A 290 -8.16 -1.97 25.19
N TRP A 291 -8.86 -2.79 25.99
CA TRP A 291 -9.76 -3.83 25.50
C TRP A 291 -10.82 -3.27 24.56
N ASN A 292 -11.56 -2.24 24.98
CA ASN A 292 -12.65 -1.69 24.16
C ASN A 292 -12.13 -1.06 22.87
N LYS A 293 -10.97 -0.40 22.91
CA LYS A 293 -10.38 0.26 21.73
C LYS A 293 -9.79 -0.71 20.72
N LEU A 294 -9.38 -1.92 21.13
CA LEU A 294 -8.66 -2.86 20.26
C LEU A 294 -9.46 -4.14 19.94
N MET A 295 -10.14 -4.71 20.94
CA MET A 295 -10.83 -6.00 20.80
C MET A 295 -12.25 -5.87 20.24
N LEU A 296 -12.97 -4.81 20.61
CA LEU A 296 -14.34 -4.63 20.11
C LEU A 296 -14.37 -4.30 18.61
N PRO A 297 -13.52 -3.41 18.06
CA PRO A 297 -13.61 -3.04 16.64
C PRO A 297 -13.32 -4.17 15.65
N ILE A 298 -12.54 -5.17 16.07
CA ILE A 298 -12.21 -6.36 15.27
C ILE A 298 -13.27 -7.48 15.41
N HIS A 299 -14.21 -7.35 16.34
CA HIS A 299 -15.25 -8.35 16.57
C HIS A 299 -16.47 -8.12 15.67
N ILE A 300 -17.11 -9.21 15.25
CA ILE A 300 -18.29 -9.17 14.36
C ILE A 300 -19.45 -8.36 14.93
N GLU A 301 -19.62 -8.32 16.26
CA GLU A 301 -20.66 -7.52 16.92
C GLU A 301 -20.52 -6.01 16.68
N ALA A 302 -19.32 -5.50 16.35
CA ALA A 302 -19.13 -4.08 16.02
C ALA A 302 -19.88 -3.65 14.75
N LYS A 303 -20.17 -4.60 13.84
CA LYS A 303 -20.86 -4.34 12.58
C LYS A 303 -22.25 -3.74 12.78
N ASN A 304 -23.01 -4.34 13.68
CA ASN A 304 -24.39 -3.92 13.99
C ASN A 304 -24.50 -3.22 15.35
N LYS A 305 -23.45 -3.30 16.18
CA LYS A 305 -23.44 -2.85 17.58
C LYS A 305 -24.43 -3.61 18.47
N ASP A 306 -24.73 -4.86 18.09
CA ASP A 306 -25.61 -5.78 18.81
C ASP A 306 -24.85 -6.50 19.94
N TRP A 307 -24.26 -5.72 20.85
CA TRP A 307 -23.46 -6.26 21.95
C TRP A 307 -24.34 -7.03 22.94
N MET A 308 -23.92 -8.21 23.36
CA MET A 308 -24.62 -8.96 24.42
C MET A 308 -24.66 -8.17 25.75
N TYR A 309 -23.59 -7.41 26.05
CA TYR A 309 -23.47 -6.59 27.26
C TYR A 309 -23.23 -5.12 26.90
N PRO A 310 -24.25 -4.39 26.41
CA PRO A 310 -24.09 -3.04 25.87
C PRO A 310 -23.68 -2.02 26.94
N GLY A 311 -23.95 -2.26 28.22
CA GLY A 311 -23.51 -1.38 29.32
C GLY A 311 -21.99 -1.22 29.39
N ASN A 312 -21.22 -2.25 28.99
CA ASN A 312 -19.76 -2.25 29.01
C ASN A 312 -19.14 -1.60 27.76
N VAL A 313 -19.95 -1.13 26.81
CA VAL A 313 -19.52 -0.69 25.49
C VAL A 313 -19.95 0.75 25.24
N GLU A 314 -19.02 1.60 24.83
CA GLU A 314 -19.33 2.97 24.40
C GLU A 314 -20.05 3.00 23.03
N SER A 315 -20.86 4.03 22.79
CA SER A 315 -21.71 4.13 21.59
C SER A 315 -20.92 4.29 20.27
N ASN A 316 -19.68 4.76 20.36
CA ASN A 316 -18.82 5.12 19.24
C ASN A 316 -17.73 4.08 18.93
N VAL A 317 -17.88 2.82 19.35
CA VAL A 317 -16.97 1.74 18.91
C VAL A 317 -16.98 1.68 17.37
N PRO A 318 -15.80 1.82 16.72
CA PRO A 318 -15.70 1.71 15.27
C PRO A 318 -15.83 0.27 14.82
N TYR A 319 -16.24 0.06 13.57
CA TYR A 319 -16.24 -1.24 12.91
C TYR A 319 -15.06 -1.30 11.94
N TRP A 320 -14.14 -2.25 12.15
CA TRP A 320 -12.93 -2.38 11.33
C TRP A 320 -13.03 -3.43 10.21
N GLY A 321 -14.19 -4.09 10.06
CA GLY A 321 -14.40 -5.06 8.98
C GLY A 321 -13.57 -6.34 9.07
N ILE A 322 -13.08 -6.68 10.28
CA ILE A 322 -12.24 -7.86 10.52
C ILE A 322 -13.09 -9.11 10.83
N ASP A 323 -14.25 -8.92 11.46
CA ASP A 323 -15.28 -9.94 11.65
C ASP A 323 -14.86 -11.18 12.46
N PHE A 324 -13.95 -11.02 13.44
CA PHE A 324 -13.68 -12.13 14.36
C PHE A 324 -14.87 -12.44 15.25
N THR A 325 -15.07 -13.72 15.50
CA THR A 325 -16.11 -14.24 16.39
C THR A 325 -15.57 -14.53 17.79
N ASP A 326 -16.47 -14.77 18.74
CA ASP A 326 -16.09 -15.26 20.07
C ASP A 326 -15.34 -16.58 20.02
N ALA A 327 -15.62 -17.42 19.01
CA ALA A 327 -14.91 -18.66 18.79
C ALA A 327 -13.47 -18.39 18.32
N ASP A 328 -13.22 -17.40 17.47
CA ASP A 328 -11.87 -17.05 17.02
C ASP A 328 -11.01 -16.54 18.17
N LEU A 329 -11.56 -15.66 18.99
CA LEU A 329 -10.86 -14.94 20.07
C LEU A 329 -10.91 -15.66 21.43
N LEU A 330 -11.68 -16.75 21.52
CA LEU A 330 -11.98 -17.49 22.76
C LEU A 330 -12.54 -16.57 23.86
N THR A 331 -13.53 -15.76 23.51
CA THR A 331 -14.18 -14.81 24.44
C THR A 331 -15.52 -15.29 24.99
N HIS A 332 -16.01 -16.45 24.56
CA HIS A 332 -17.21 -17.11 25.12
C HIS A 332 -16.87 -18.53 25.63
N ASN A 333 -17.39 -18.90 26.79
CA ASN A 333 -17.08 -20.15 27.52
C ASN A 333 -17.55 -21.44 26.82
N THR A 334 -18.49 -21.33 25.88
CA THR A 334 -18.94 -22.44 25.02
C THR A 334 -17.88 -22.86 23.99
N HIS A 335 -16.83 -22.07 23.79
CA HIS A 335 -15.76 -22.35 22.84
C HIS A 335 -14.49 -22.92 23.49
N GLY A 336 -14.47 -23.07 24.82
CA GLY A 336 -13.37 -23.71 25.53
C GLY A 336 -12.98 -23.04 26.84
N ASP A 337 -11.97 -23.63 27.48
CA ASP A 337 -11.40 -23.15 28.73
C ASP A 337 -10.54 -21.90 28.54
N GLY A 338 -10.40 -21.11 29.61
CA GLY A 338 -9.63 -19.88 29.59
C GLY A 338 -10.32 -18.69 28.90
N SER A 339 -11.64 -18.71 28.75
CA SER A 339 -12.42 -17.63 28.13
C SER A 339 -12.57 -16.37 28.99
N TYR A 340 -12.39 -16.48 30.31
CA TYR A 340 -12.35 -15.34 31.24
C TYR A 340 -10.91 -14.87 31.34
N ILE A 341 -10.59 -13.83 30.57
CA ILE A 341 -9.23 -13.34 30.39
C ILE A 341 -8.92 -12.34 31.49
N TRP A 342 -7.85 -12.59 32.25
CA TRP A 342 -7.39 -11.68 33.29
C TRP A 342 -6.93 -10.33 32.72
N CYS A 343 -7.27 -9.24 33.40
CA CYS A 343 -6.81 -7.88 33.11
C CYS A 343 -5.91 -7.34 34.24
N GLN A 344 -5.33 -6.15 34.04
CA GLN A 344 -4.40 -5.57 35.02
C GLN A 344 -5.11 -5.10 36.29
N GLU A 345 -6.29 -4.53 36.12
CA GLU A 345 -6.89 -3.61 37.09
C GLU A 345 -7.43 -4.32 38.34
N VAL A 346 -7.30 -3.62 39.47
CA VAL A 346 -8.16 -3.87 40.62
C VAL A 346 -9.58 -3.47 40.24
N ALA A 347 -10.56 -4.34 40.49
CA ALA A 347 -11.95 -4.08 40.16
C ALA A 347 -12.62 -3.25 41.29
N GLU A 348 -13.67 -3.76 41.93
CA GLU A 348 -14.41 -3.11 43.01
C GLU A 348 -13.67 -3.08 44.37
N ALA A 349 -12.74 -4.01 44.60
CA ALA A 349 -11.99 -4.11 45.84
C ALA A 349 -10.60 -4.71 45.58
N ALA A 350 -9.65 -4.48 46.49
CA ALA A 350 -8.28 -5.01 46.39
C ALA A 350 -8.22 -6.55 46.27
N SER A 351 -9.25 -7.25 46.74
CA SER A 351 -9.42 -8.71 46.62
C SER A 351 -10.07 -9.16 45.30
N SER A 352 -10.31 -8.24 44.37
CA SER A 352 -10.99 -8.52 43.10
C SER A 352 -10.16 -7.98 41.93
N ARG A 353 -9.88 -8.85 40.95
CA ARG A 353 -9.24 -8.48 39.69
C ARG A 353 -10.23 -8.53 38.55
N LEU A 354 -10.11 -7.56 37.65
CA LEU A 354 -10.95 -7.48 36.46
C LEU A 354 -10.61 -8.61 35.48
N SER A 355 -11.64 -9.08 34.78
CA SER A 355 -11.53 -10.00 33.65
C SER A 355 -12.53 -9.63 32.55
N ARG A 356 -12.17 -9.89 31.30
CA ARG A 356 -13.02 -9.69 30.12
C ARG A 356 -13.23 -11.02 29.39
N GLY A 357 -14.31 -11.12 28.61
CA GLY A 357 -14.73 -12.40 28.03
C GLY A 357 -15.35 -13.34 29.07
N GLY A 358 -15.87 -14.48 28.62
CA GLY A 358 -16.61 -15.44 29.42
C GLY A 358 -17.97 -15.73 28.81
N ASP A 359 -18.75 -14.68 28.58
CA ASP A 359 -20.06 -14.72 27.92
C ASP A 359 -20.07 -13.76 26.71
N GLY A 360 -18.94 -13.63 26.01
CA GLY A 360 -18.77 -12.81 24.82
C GLY A 360 -17.75 -11.67 24.99
N VAL A 361 -17.28 -11.09 23.87
CA VAL A 361 -16.22 -10.05 23.88
C VAL A 361 -16.58 -8.78 24.68
N SER A 362 -17.87 -8.46 24.78
CA SER A 362 -18.38 -7.30 25.54
C SER A 362 -18.57 -7.60 27.03
N TYR A 363 -18.50 -8.87 27.43
CA TYR A 363 -18.66 -9.27 28.83
C TYR A 363 -17.46 -8.85 29.69
N SER A 364 -17.76 -8.55 30.96
CA SER A 364 -16.80 -8.18 31.97
C SER A 364 -17.24 -8.71 33.32
N TYR A 365 -16.27 -9.18 34.11
CA TYR A 365 -16.49 -9.79 35.42
C TYR A 365 -15.28 -9.53 36.32
N SER A 366 -15.43 -9.73 37.62
CA SER A 366 -14.31 -9.71 38.57
C SER A 366 -14.21 -11.02 39.34
N GLY A 367 -13.04 -11.31 39.87
CA GLY A 367 -12.90 -12.43 40.80
C GLY A 367 -11.65 -12.36 41.64
N PRO A 368 -11.52 -13.26 42.64
CA PRO A 368 -10.34 -13.30 43.49
C PRO A 368 -9.07 -13.49 42.66
N PRO A 369 -7.97 -12.76 42.96
CA PRO A 369 -6.73 -12.88 42.22
C PRO A 369 -6.11 -14.28 42.32
N SER A 370 -6.49 -15.06 43.34
CA SER A 370 -6.08 -16.45 43.56
C SER A 370 -6.90 -17.48 42.76
N SER A 371 -7.98 -17.06 42.09
CA SER A 371 -8.87 -17.98 41.36
C SER A 371 -8.17 -18.58 40.13
N ALA A 372 -8.10 -19.90 40.06
CA ALA A 372 -7.46 -20.65 38.98
C ALA A 372 -8.40 -21.68 38.32
N HIS A 373 -9.71 -21.37 38.24
CA HIS A 373 -10.67 -22.25 37.57
C HIS A 373 -10.33 -22.44 36.08
N ALA A 374 -10.81 -23.53 35.48
CA ALA A 374 -10.55 -23.85 34.08
C ALA A 374 -10.94 -22.73 33.11
N ARG A 375 -11.97 -21.95 33.43
CA ARG A 375 -12.38 -20.78 32.64
C ARG A 375 -11.44 -19.57 32.71
N ARG A 376 -10.52 -19.50 33.69
CA ARG A 376 -9.58 -18.37 33.86
C ARG A 376 -8.38 -18.54 32.95
N GLY A 377 -8.17 -17.56 32.07
CA GLY A 377 -7.16 -17.59 31.02
C GLY A 377 -6.08 -16.53 31.15
N TRP A 378 -4.88 -16.90 30.74
CA TRP A 378 -3.76 -16.01 30.48
C TRP A 378 -3.62 -15.74 28.97
N VAL A 379 -3.91 -14.50 28.59
CA VAL A 379 -3.73 -13.95 27.26
C VAL A 379 -2.80 -12.74 27.42
N PRO A 380 -1.47 -12.92 27.28
CA PRO A 380 -0.52 -11.83 27.46
C PRO A 380 -0.60 -10.80 26.33
N VAL A 381 -0.19 -9.58 26.64
CA VAL A 381 0.17 -8.54 25.68
C VAL A 381 1.68 -8.39 25.71
N LEU A 382 2.31 -8.47 24.54
CA LEU A 382 3.69 -8.07 24.32
C LEU A 382 3.70 -6.63 23.81
N GLU A 383 4.17 -5.70 24.63
CA GLU A 383 4.37 -4.31 24.27
C GLU A 383 5.83 -4.11 23.85
N LEU A 384 6.05 -3.67 22.62
CA LEU A 384 7.39 -3.39 22.11
C LEU A 384 8.02 -2.20 22.84
N LEU A 385 9.31 -2.32 23.20
CA LEU A 385 10.07 -1.33 23.97
C LEU A 385 10.99 -0.45 23.12
#